data_AF-A0A497XTD4-F1
#
_entry.id   AF-A0A497XTD4-F1
#
_cell.length_a   1.000
_cell.length_b   1.000
_cell.length_c   1.000
_cell.angle_alpha   90.00
_cell.angle_beta   90.00
_cell.angle_gamma   90.00
#
_symmetry.space_group_name_H-M   'P 1'
#
loop_
_entity.id
_entity.type
_entity.pdbx_description
1 polymer ?
#
loop_
_entity_poly.entity_id
_entity_poly.type
_entity_poly.pdbx_seq_one_letter_code
_entity_poly.pdbx_strand_id
1 'polypeptide(L)'
;MPFIDVRNLEPPQPMVKVAKALEELKEGETLEVLGSRPFTHLLPRLEELGYSYELKETEEGYLLRIWRSGEERVSKEEEEFRIDENTNVGKLLEKYPEALNVLIEFGFTPLKNPLLRRILPYTVTLGQAKKIKRMSDDKFGKLLERLRELEEWKR
;
A
#
# COMPACT_ATOMS: atom_id res chain seq x y z
N MET A 1 -3.07 -15.72 7.62
CA MET A 1 -2.09 -15.05 8.52
C MET A 1 -1.73 -15.97 9.67
N PRO A 2 -0.71 -16.83 9.51
CA PRO A 2 -0.20 -17.64 10.60
C PRO A 2 0.51 -16.78 11.67
N PHE A 3 0.25 -17.07 12.95
CA PHE A 3 0.88 -16.41 14.11
C PHE A 3 1.59 -17.45 14.99
N ILE A 4 2.81 -17.13 15.45
CA ILE A 4 3.63 -18.02 16.27
C ILE A 4 4.21 -17.26 17.46
N ASP A 5 3.88 -17.73 18.67
CA ASP A 5 4.57 -17.31 19.88
C ASP A 5 5.79 -18.21 20.14
N VAL A 6 6.97 -17.58 20.24
CA VAL A 6 8.26 -18.22 20.56
C VAL A 6 8.90 -17.65 21.83
N ARG A 7 8.18 -16.83 22.62
CA ARG A 7 8.72 -16.18 23.85
C ARG A 7 9.22 -17.19 24.89
N ASN A 8 8.59 -18.36 24.93
CA ASN A 8 8.87 -19.42 25.91
C ASN A 8 9.77 -20.55 25.38
N LEU A 9 10.39 -20.37 24.20
CA LEU A 9 11.18 -21.42 23.56
C LEU A 9 12.68 -21.15 23.66
N GLU A 10 13.43 -22.16 24.11
CA GLU A 10 14.90 -22.09 24.17
C GLU A 10 15.54 -22.33 22.80
N PRO A 11 16.69 -21.70 22.49
CA PRO A 11 17.42 -21.97 21.25
C PRO A 11 17.79 -23.45 21.10
N PRO A 12 17.64 -24.07 19.90
CA PRO A 12 17.26 -23.49 18.61
C PRO A 12 15.75 -23.58 18.27
N GLN A 13 14.89 -23.94 19.22
CA GLN A 13 13.46 -24.21 18.96
C GLN A 13 12.70 -23.06 18.27
N PRO A 14 12.92 -21.77 18.62
CA PRO A 14 12.31 -20.66 17.88
C PRO A 14 12.61 -20.70 16.38
N MET A 15 13.85 -21.02 16.01
CA MET A 15 14.29 -21.02 14.61
C MET A 15 13.62 -22.15 13.84
N VAL A 16 13.55 -23.35 14.41
CA VAL A 16 12.91 -24.51 13.78
C VAL A 16 11.43 -24.23 13.50
N LYS A 17 10.74 -23.63 14.47
CA LYS A 17 9.31 -23.33 14.36
C LYS A 17 9.03 -22.26 13.30
N VAL A 18 9.86 -21.22 13.24
CA VAL A 18 9.77 -20.19 12.20
C VAL A 18 10.08 -20.76 10.82
N ALA A 19 11.15 -21.56 10.68
CA ALA A 19 11.53 -22.16 9.40
C ALA A 19 10.39 -23.02 8.83
N LYS A 20 9.82 -23.93 9.64
CA LYS A 20 8.68 -24.77 9.22
C LYS A 20 7.48 -23.92 8.76
N ALA A 21 7.18 -22.85 9.48
CA ALA A 21 6.06 -21.99 9.15
C ALA A 21 6.28 -21.18 7.87
N LEU A 22 7.53 -20.82 7.58
CA LEU A 22 7.91 -20.20 6.31
C LEU A 22 7.79 -21.19 5.14
N GLU A 23 8.12 -22.46 5.35
CA GLU A 23 7.94 -23.52 4.34
C GLU A 23 6.45 -23.77 4.01
N GLU A 24 5.57 -23.66 5.01
CA GLU A 24 4.12 -23.81 4.84
C GLU A 24 3.43 -22.50 4.39
N LEU A 25 4.15 -21.38 4.31
CA LEU A 25 3.60 -20.07 3.99
C LEU A 25 3.22 -19.98 2.50
N LYS A 26 1.95 -19.73 2.21
CA LYS A 26 1.48 -19.56 0.82
C LYS A 26 1.86 -18.19 0.27
N GLU A 27 1.85 -18.08 -1.05
CA GLU A 27 2.07 -16.81 -1.74
C GLU A 27 1.01 -15.77 -1.34
N GLY A 28 1.45 -14.58 -0.94
CA GLY A 28 0.58 -13.52 -0.41
C GLY A 28 0.24 -13.63 1.08
N GLU A 29 0.72 -14.63 1.80
CA GLU A 29 0.57 -14.71 3.25
C GLU A 29 1.73 -14.05 4.01
N THR A 30 1.40 -13.48 5.17
CA THR A 30 2.36 -12.92 6.13
C THR A 30 2.38 -13.79 7.39
N LEU A 31 3.57 -14.20 7.80
CA LEU A 31 3.84 -14.89 9.06
C LEU A 31 4.16 -13.88 10.16
N GLU A 32 3.45 -13.96 11.27
CA GLU A 32 3.74 -13.16 12.47
C GLU A 32 4.39 -14.04 13.55
N VAL A 33 5.48 -13.54 14.14
CA VAL A 33 6.25 -14.23 15.17
C VAL A 33 6.49 -13.31 16.34
N LEU A 34 6.02 -13.68 17.53
CA LEU A 34 6.25 -12.93 18.76
C LEU A 34 7.40 -13.54 19.56
N GLY A 35 8.47 -12.77 19.73
CA GLY A 35 9.67 -13.17 20.46
C GLY A 35 9.90 -12.33 21.73
N SER A 36 10.56 -12.92 22.72
CA SER A 36 10.95 -12.22 23.95
C SER A 36 12.20 -11.34 23.77
N ARG A 37 12.86 -11.45 22.61
CA ARG A 37 14.11 -10.76 22.26
C ARG A 37 14.17 -10.49 20.76
N PRO A 38 14.99 -9.51 20.30
CA PRO A 38 15.10 -9.21 18.88
C PRO A 38 15.73 -10.38 18.11
N PHE A 39 15.19 -10.67 16.93
CA PHE A 39 15.53 -11.81 16.08
C PHE A 39 16.85 -11.63 15.29
N THR A 40 17.88 -11.04 15.91
CA THR A 40 19.10 -10.54 15.25
C THR A 40 19.80 -11.53 14.32
N HIS A 41 19.81 -12.82 14.67
CA HIS A 41 20.42 -13.88 13.85
C HIS A 41 19.52 -14.40 12.72
N LEU A 42 18.21 -14.26 12.88
CA LEU A 42 17.23 -14.74 11.91
C LEU A 42 17.04 -13.73 10.78
N LEU A 43 17.00 -12.43 11.11
CA LEU A 43 16.82 -11.35 10.14
C LEU A 43 17.71 -11.47 8.89
N PRO A 44 19.06 -11.60 8.99
CA PRO A 44 19.91 -11.71 7.80
C PRO A 44 19.62 -12.98 6.99
N ARG A 45 19.20 -14.07 7.64
CA ARG A 45 18.82 -15.32 6.92
C ARG A 45 17.55 -15.14 6.10
N LEU A 46 16.60 -14.35 6.58
CA LEU A 46 15.38 -14.06 5.83
C LEU A 46 15.71 -13.30 4.54
N GLU A 47 16.60 -12.30 4.60
CA GLU A 47 17.04 -11.58 3.41
C GLU A 47 17.79 -12.50 2.44
N GLU A 48 18.72 -13.33 2.92
CA GLU A 48 19.43 -14.32 2.10
C GLU A 48 18.47 -15.29 1.38
N LEU A 49 17.35 -15.63 2.02
CA LEU A 49 16.33 -16.51 1.47
C LEU A 49 15.29 -15.79 0.60
N GLY A 50 15.40 -14.48 0.41
CA GLY A 50 14.47 -13.69 -0.40
C GLY A 50 13.13 -13.41 0.28
N TYR A 51 13.08 -13.41 1.62
CA TYR A 51 11.93 -12.95 2.39
C TYR A 51 12.13 -11.49 2.80
N SER A 52 11.03 -10.74 2.77
CA SER A 52 10.94 -9.43 3.38
C SER A 52 10.40 -9.56 4.80
N TYR A 53 10.80 -8.66 5.70
CA TYR A 53 10.32 -8.68 7.07
C TYR A 53 10.13 -7.28 7.66
N GLU A 54 9.36 -7.19 8.74
CA GLU A 54 9.16 -6.02 9.58
C GLU A 54 9.27 -6.42 11.05
N LEU A 55 10.12 -5.74 11.81
CA LEU A 55 10.27 -5.96 13.25
C LEU A 55 9.71 -4.76 14.01
N LYS A 56 8.78 -5.00 14.92
CA LYS A 56 8.16 -3.99 15.77
C LYS A 56 8.34 -4.35 17.24
N GLU A 57 8.81 -3.40 18.04
CA GLU A 57 8.81 -3.52 19.49
C GLU A 57 7.41 -3.20 20.04
N THR A 58 6.94 -4.05 20.95
CA THR A 58 5.61 -3.98 21.56
C THR A 58 5.74 -4.20 23.07
N GLU A 59 4.70 -3.87 23.84
CA GLU A 59 4.68 -4.09 25.30
C GLU A 59 4.84 -5.59 25.66
N GLU A 60 4.47 -6.48 24.75
CA GLU A 60 4.54 -7.93 24.93
C GLU A 60 5.87 -8.57 24.47
N GLY A 61 6.77 -7.80 23.86
CA GLY A 61 8.03 -8.25 23.27
C GLY A 61 8.25 -7.74 21.84
N TYR A 62 8.89 -8.55 21.00
CA TYR A 62 9.26 -8.20 19.63
C TYR A 62 8.38 -8.95 18.62
N LEU A 63 7.56 -8.23 17.86
CA LEU A 63 6.74 -8.78 16.80
C LEU A 63 7.49 -8.72 15.47
N LEU A 64 7.78 -9.89 14.91
CA LEU A 64 8.41 -10.06 13.60
C LEU A 64 7.37 -10.52 12.58
N ARG A 65 7.15 -9.72 11.55
CA ARG A 65 6.34 -10.05 10.36
C ARG A 65 7.25 -10.47 9.23
N ILE A 66 6.92 -11.55 8.54
CA ILE A 66 7.72 -12.09 7.44
C ILE A 66 6.79 -12.41 6.26
N TRP A 67 7.16 -11.99 5.05
CA TRP A 67 6.43 -12.29 3.83
C TRP A 67 7.41 -12.59 2.69
N ARG A 68 6.98 -13.39 1.71
CA ARG A 68 7.84 -13.74 0.56
C ARG A 68 8.05 -12.49 -0.30
N SER A 69 9.32 -12.12 -0.52
CA SER A 69 9.68 -11.03 -1.42
C SER A 69 9.60 -11.56 -2.85
N GLY A 70 8.39 -11.74 -3.37
CA GLY A 70 8.19 -11.97 -4.80
C GLY A 70 8.69 -10.75 -5.56
N GLU A 71 9.54 -10.94 -6.57
CA GLU A 71 9.77 -9.94 -7.60
C GLU A 71 8.45 -9.67 -8.34
N GLU A 72 7.60 -8.80 -7.80
CA GLU A 72 6.79 -7.80 -8.51
C GLU A 72 6.21 -6.81 -7.50
N ARG A 73 6.96 -5.72 -7.34
CA ARG A 73 6.57 -4.34 -7.00
C ARG A 73 5.08 -4.02 -6.75
N VAL A 74 4.89 -3.45 -5.54
CA VAL A 74 3.94 -2.39 -5.12
C VAL A 74 2.51 -2.89 -4.83
N SER A 75 1.91 -2.67 -3.66
CA SER A 75 2.01 -1.50 -2.76
C SER A 75 1.74 -1.86 -1.30
N LYS A 76 2.63 -1.39 -0.43
CA LYS A 76 2.18 -0.72 0.81
C LYS A 76 1.21 0.38 0.39
N GLU A 77 -0.06 0.26 0.76
CA GLU A 77 -1.02 1.35 0.96
C GLU A 77 -2.30 0.76 1.61
N GLU A 78 -2.15 0.21 2.82
CA GLU A 78 -3.15 0.39 3.88
C GLU A 78 -2.86 1.68 4.69
N GLU A 79 -2.09 2.62 4.11
CA GLU A 79 -2.31 4.02 4.45
C GLU A 79 -3.59 4.44 3.72
N GLU A 80 -4.55 4.93 4.48
CA GLU A 80 -5.81 5.50 4.03
C GLU A 80 -5.60 6.31 2.73
N PHE A 81 -6.00 5.75 1.58
CA PHE A 81 -5.93 6.47 0.29
C PHE A 81 -6.84 7.68 0.38
N ARG A 82 -6.27 8.84 0.69
CA ARG A 82 -6.97 10.10 0.85
C ARG A 82 -6.83 10.92 -0.42
N ILE A 83 -7.95 11.38 -0.97
CA ILE A 83 -7.92 12.22 -2.16
C ILE A 83 -7.56 13.67 -1.79
N ASP A 84 -6.43 14.16 -2.30
CA ASP A 84 -5.90 15.51 -2.12
C ASP A 84 -5.15 16.04 -3.36
N GLU A 85 -4.52 17.21 -3.26
CA GLU A 85 -3.82 17.83 -4.40
C GLU A 85 -2.58 17.06 -4.88
N ASN A 86 -2.00 16.21 -4.04
CA ASN A 86 -0.83 15.38 -4.34
C ASN A 86 -1.23 14.04 -4.97
N THR A 87 -2.52 13.71 -4.95
CA THR A 87 -3.06 12.48 -5.56
C THR A 87 -2.77 12.46 -7.06
N ASN A 88 -2.12 11.39 -7.52
CA ASN A 88 -1.87 11.15 -8.94
C ASN A 88 -3.20 10.82 -9.65
N VAL A 89 -3.46 11.50 -10.79
CA VAL A 89 -4.75 11.36 -11.49
C VAL A 89 -4.92 9.95 -12.07
N GLY A 90 -3.84 9.29 -12.48
CA GLY A 90 -3.85 7.89 -12.94
C GLY A 90 -4.25 6.94 -11.84
N LYS A 91 -3.55 6.99 -10.69
CA LYS A 91 -3.89 6.19 -9.50
C LYS A 91 -5.32 6.39 -9.03
N LEU A 92 -5.81 7.64 -9.05
CA LEU A 92 -7.20 7.97 -8.71
C LEU A 92 -8.19 7.23 -9.63
N LEU A 93 -7.95 7.23 -10.94
CA LEU A 93 -8.82 6.59 -11.93
C LEU A 93 -8.76 5.06 -11.87
N GLU A 94 -7.64 4.48 -11.45
CA GLU A 94 -7.53 3.04 -11.20
C GLU A 94 -8.41 2.61 -10.02
N LYS A 95 -8.41 3.40 -8.95
CA LYS A 95 -9.19 3.09 -7.74
C LYS A 95 -10.67 3.47 -7.87
N TYR A 96 -10.94 4.59 -8.51
CA TYR A 96 -12.29 5.14 -8.71
C TYR A 96 -12.49 5.45 -10.20
N PRO A 97 -12.85 4.46 -11.04
CA PRO A 97 -13.14 4.68 -12.46
C PRO A 97 -14.22 5.76 -12.70
N GLU A 98 -15.17 5.89 -11.77
CA GLU A 98 -16.21 6.91 -11.76
C GLU A 98 -15.69 8.35 -11.62
N ALA A 99 -14.48 8.55 -11.05
CA ALA A 99 -13.83 9.86 -10.98
C ALA A 99 -13.56 10.47 -12.36
N LEU A 100 -13.51 9.65 -13.42
CA LEU A 100 -13.36 10.12 -14.80
C LEU A 100 -14.48 11.10 -15.18
N ASN A 101 -15.72 10.78 -14.82
CA ASN A 101 -16.87 11.61 -15.17
C ASN A 101 -16.79 12.95 -14.45
N VAL A 102 -16.47 12.94 -13.16
CA VAL A 102 -16.24 14.15 -12.36
C VAL A 102 -15.12 14.99 -12.98
N LEU A 103 -13.98 14.41 -13.31
CA LEU A 103 -12.88 15.15 -13.94
C LEU A 103 -13.32 15.80 -15.28
N ILE A 104 -14.07 15.07 -16.09
CA ILE A 104 -14.59 15.60 -17.35
C ILE A 104 -15.52 16.80 -17.13
N GLU A 105 -16.43 16.72 -16.15
CA GLU A 105 -17.35 17.82 -15.79
C GLU A 105 -16.60 19.08 -15.34
N PHE A 106 -15.50 18.91 -14.63
CA PHE A 106 -14.67 20.03 -14.17
C PHE A 106 -13.71 20.58 -15.23
N GLY A 107 -13.67 19.98 -16.42
CA GLY A 107 -13.00 20.51 -17.61
C GLY A 107 -11.74 19.76 -18.05
N PHE A 108 -11.49 18.55 -17.52
CA PHE A 108 -10.43 17.64 -17.95
C PHE A 108 -10.87 16.82 -19.19
N THR A 109 -11.34 17.51 -20.23
CA THR A 109 -11.88 16.90 -21.46
C THR A 109 -10.90 16.06 -22.29
N PRO A 110 -9.56 16.24 -22.26
CA PRO A 110 -8.65 15.33 -22.96
C PRO A 110 -8.77 13.86 -22.52
N LEU A 111 -9.28 13.62 -21.31
CA LEU A 111 -9.52 12.27 -20.78
C LEU A 111 -10.70 11.53 -21.45
N LYS A 112 -11.51 12.22 -22.26
CA LYS A 112 -12.52 11.57 -23.12
C LYS A 112 -11.88 10.69 -24.19
N ASN A 113 -10.66 11.03 -24.63
CA ASN A 113 -9.95 10.23 -25.64
C ASN A 113 -9.34 8.98 -24.96
N PRO A 114 -9.69 7.75 -25.40
CA PRO A 114 -9.22 6.52 -24.77
C PRO A 114 -7.70 6.36 -24.74
N LEU A 115 -6.97 6.89 -25.72
CA LEU A 115 -5.50 6.82 -25.75
C LEU A 115 -4.89 7.79 -24.73
N LEU A 116 -5.36 9.04 -24.71
CA LEU A 116 -4.88 10.04 -23.77
C LEU A 116 -5.23 9.67 -22.33
N ARG A 117 -6.38 9.04 -22.10
CA ARG A 117 -6.82 8.53 -20.80
C ARG A 117 -5.86 7.48 -20.21
N ARG A 118 -5.15 6.72 -21.04
CA ARG A 118 -4.18 5.71 -20.56
C ARG A 118 -2.82 6.29 -20.21
N ILE A 119 -2.52 7.51 -20.65
CA ILE A 119 -1.18 8.10 -20.58
C ILE A 119 -1.17 9.32 -19.69
N LEU A 120 -1.97 10.34 -20.02
CA LEU A 120 -1.90 11.66 -19.37
C LEU A 120 -2.16 11.60 -17.86
N PRO A 121 -3.15 10.85 -17.34
CA PRO A 121 -3.43 10.81 -15.90
C PRO A 121 -2.22 10.43 -15.04
N TYR A 122 -1.38 9.51 -15.50
CA TYR A 122 -0.23 9.05 -14.73
C TYR A 122 0.90 10.08 -14.68
N THR A 123 0.88 11.09 -15.54
CA THR A 123 1.95 12.10 -15.65
C THR A 123 1.75 13.29 -14.71
N VAL A 124 0.58 13.43 -14.09
CA VAL A 124 0.23 14.61 -13.29
C VAL A 124 -0.56 14.27 -12.02
N THR A 125 -0.43 15.13 -11.00
CA THR A 125 -1.30 15.16 -9.82
C THR A 125 -2.50 16.08 -10.03
N LEU A 126 -3.53 15.98 -9.17
CA LEU A 126 -4.68 16.90 -9.19
C LEU A 126 -4.26 18.37 -9.06
N GLY A 127 -3.28 18.67 -8.19
CA GLY A 127 -2.73 20.02 -8.02
C GLY A 127 -1.98 20.52 -9.24
N GLN A 128 -1.23 19.65 -9.93
CA GLN A 128 -0.58 20.01 -11.20
C GLN A 128 -1.63 20.25 -12.30
N ALA A 129 -2.67 19.41 -12.36
CA ALA A 129 -3.75 19.53 -13.32
C ALA A 129 -4.54 20.83 -13.15
N LYS A 130 -4.77 21.28 -11.90
CA LYS A 130 -5.32 22.60 -11.56
C LYS A 130 -4.48 23.74 -12.15
N LYS A 131 -3.16 23.69 -11.98
CA LYS A 131 -2.22 24.71 -12.49
C LYS A 131 -2.25 24.78 -14.02
N ILE A 132 -2.23 23.63 -14.70
CA ILE A 132 -2.31 23.54 -16.17
C ILE A 132 -3.61 24.16 -16.68
N LYS A 133 -4.74 23.89 -16.01
CA LYS A 133 -6.06 24.42 -16.40
C LYS A 133 -6.28 25.87 -15.96
N ARG A 134 -5.37 26.47 -15.18
CA ARG A 134 -5.56 27.75 -14.49
C ARG A 134 -6.89 27.79 -13.73
N MET A 135 -7.20 26.68 -13.04
CA MET A 135 -8.44 26.51 -12.28
C MET A 135 -8.36 27.28 -10.96
N SER A 136 -9.44 27.99 -10.60
CA SER A 136 -9.53 28.71 -9.33
C SER A 136 -9.57 27.77 -8.12
N ASP A 137 -9.13 28.25 -6.96
CA ASP A 137 -9.17 27.50 -5.69
C ASP A 137 -10.59 27.03 -5.33
N ASP A 138 -11.60 27.89 -5.48
CA ASP A 138 -13.01 27.55 -5.21
C ASP A 138 -13.49 26.38 -6.07
N LYS A 139 -13.20 26.43 -7.38
CA LYS A 139 -13.61 25.36 -8.30
C LYS A 139 -12.84 24.07 -8.03
N PHE A 140 -11.58 24.17 -7.64
CA PHE A 140 -10.76 23.02 -7.28
C PHE A 140 -11.19 22.38 -5.96
N GLY A 141 -11.62 23.18 -4.97
CA GLY A 141 -12.19 22.70 -3.72
C GLY A 141 -13.44 21.84 -3.98
N LYS A 142 -14.36 22.35 -4.81
CA LYS A 142 -15.57 21.61 -5.23
C LYS A 142 -15.24 20.30 -5.96
N LEU A 143 -14.18 20.30 -6.76
CA LEU A 143 -13.69 19.07 -7.41
C LEU A 143 -13.24 18.04 -6.38
N LEU A 144 -12.39 18.44 -5.42
CA LEU A 144 -11.88 17.53 -4.39
C LEU A 144 -12.99 16.99 -3.51
N GLU A 145 -13.96 17.82 -3.12
CA GLU A 145 -15.15 17.39 -2.38
C GLU A 145 -15.91 16.31 -3.16
N ARG A 146 -16.18 16.56 -4.44
CA ARG A 146 -16.90 15.60 -5.30
C ARG A 146 -16.15 14.28 -5.49
N LEU A 147 -14.82 14.32 -5.52
CA LEU A 147 -14.00 13.12 -5.61
C LEU A 147 -13.98 12.34 -4.30
N ARG A 148 -13.99 13.02 -3.14
CA ARG A 148 -14.03 12.37 -1.81
C ARG A 148 -15.36 11.68 -1.52
N GLU A 149 -16.48 12.20 -2.03
CA GLU A 149 -17.77 11.49 -1.93
C GLU A 149 -17.72 10.09 -2.56
N LEU A 150 -16.84 9.87 -3.56
CA LEU A 150 -16.64 8.56 -4.19
C LEU A 150 -15.84 7.59 -3.30
N GLU A 151 -14.97 8.12 -2.45
CA GLU A 151 -14.20 7.37 -1.44
C GLU A 151 -15.15 6.80 -0.37
N GLU A 152 -16.10 7.62 0.11
CA GLU A 152 -17.03 7.26 1.19
C GLU A 152 -18.08 6.23 0.78
N TRP A 153 -18.48 6.19 -0.50
CA TRP A 153 -19.51 5.25 -0.98
C TRP A 153 -18.99 3.81 -1.19
N LYS A 154 -17.67 3.61 -1.16
CA LYS A 154 -17.01 2.30 -1.32
C LYS A 154 -16.43 1.73 -0.01
N ARG A 155 -16.52 2.47 1.10
CA ARG A 155 -16.07 2.04 2.45
C ARG A 155 -17.20 1.30 3.17
#